data_AF-A0A6D1A8Y1-F1
#
_entry.id   AF-A0A6D1A8Y1-F1
#
_cell.length_a   1.000
_cell.length_b   1.000
_cell.length_c   1.000
_cell.angle_alpha   90.00
_cell.angle_beta   90.00
_cell.angle_gamma   90.00
#
_symmetry.space_group_name_H-M   'P 1'
#
loop_
_entity.id
_entity.type
_entity.pdbx_description
1 polymer ?
#
loop_
_entity_poly.entity_id
_entity_poly.type
_entity_poly.pdbx_seq_one_letter_code
_entity_poly.pdbx_strand_id
1 'polypeptide(L)'
;LGRVFNVLGENIDLNEPVPADAKKDPIHRQAPSFDQLSTEVEILETGIKVVDLLAPYIKGGKIGLFGGAGVGKTVLIQELINNI
;
A
#
# COMPACT_ATOMS: atom_id res chain seq x y z
N LEU A 1 4.01 0.24 13.19
CA LEU A 1 2.84 0.19 12.28
C LEU A 1 1.67 0.86 12.98
N GLY A 2 0.72 1.47 12.24
CA GLY A 2 -0.42 2.19 12.84
C GLY A 2 -0.09 3.60 13.38
N ARG A 3 1.04 4.19 12.96
CA ARG A 3 1.42 5.57 13.30
C ARG A 3 1.03 6.51 12.16
N VAL A 4 0.68 7.76 12.47
CA VAL A 4 0.39 8.79 11.45
C VAL A 4 1.50 9.83 11.42
N PHE A 5 2.03 10.08 10.22
CA PHE A 5 3.10 11.04 9.97
C PHE A 5 2.68 12.10 8.97
N ASN A 6 3.23 13.30 9.10
CA ASN A 6 3.17 14.31 8.05
C ASN A 6 4.22 14.04 6.94
N VAL A 7 4.25 14.88 5.92
CA VAL A 7 5.17 14.76 4.77
C VAL A 7 6.66 14.84 5.14
N LEU A 8 6.98 15.48 6.27
CA LEU A 8 8.35 15.63 6.77
C LEU A 8 8.79 14.43 7.62
N GLY A 9 7.89 13.46 7.88
CA GLY A 9 8.15 12.31 8.73
C GLY A 9 7.96 12.58 10.22
N GLU A 10 7.33 13.69 10.59
CA GLU A 10 7.02 14.02 11.99
C GLU A 10 5.71 13.33 12.40
N ASN A 11 5.67 12.78 13.63
CA ASN A 11 4.48 12.12 14.14
C ASN A 11 3.39 13.13 14.50
N ILE A 12 2.15 12.88 14.06
CA ILE A 12 0.99 13.76 14.29
C ILE A 12 -0.17 13.03 14.97
N ASP A 13 0.07 11.80 15.42
CA ASP A 13 -0.95 10.88 15.94
C ASP A 13 -1.20 10.99 17.45
N LEU A 14 -0.65 12.03 18.11
CA LEU A 14 -0.74 12.27 19.56
C LEU A 14 -0.27 11.09 20.45
N ASN A 15 0.37 10.09 19.86
CA ASN A 15 0.96 8.94 20.56
C ASN A 15 2.38 9.27 21.03
N GLU A 16 2.97 8.33 21.78
CA GLU A 16 4.36 8.39 22.23
C GLU A 16 5.35 8.71 21.09
N PRO A 17 6.40 9.50 21.36
CA PRO A 17 7.43 9.82 20.38
C PRO A 17 8.01 8.56 19.73
N VAL A 18 8.31 8.65 18.44
CA VAL A 18 9.07 7.60 17.76
C VAL A 18 10.52 7.63 18.29
N PRO A 19 11.15 6.47 18.54
CA PRO A 19 12.56 6.42 18.98
C PRO A 19 13.48 7.25 18.10
N ALA A 20 14.42 7.96 18.71
CA ALA A 20 15.32 8.87 18.00
C ALA A 20 16.25 8.15 17.01
N ASP A 21 16.54 6.87 17.27
CA ASP A 21 17.33 5.96 16.46
C ASP A 21 16.50 5.22 15.39
N ALA A 22 15.21 5.54 15.25
CA ALA A 22 14.38 4.97 14.21
C ALA A 22 14.97 5.24 12.82
N LYS A 23 15.01 4.19 11.99
CA LYS A 23 15.50 4.26 10.62
C LYS A 23 14.73 5.31 9.82
N LYS A 24 15.46 6.20 9.14
CA LYS A 24 14.92 7.17 8.18
C LYS A 24 15.49 6.90 6.80
N ASP A 25 14.61 6.74 5.82
CA ASP A 25 14.97 6.56 4.41
C ASP A 25 14.59 7.82 3.61
N PRO A 26 15.38 8.24 2.61
CA PRO A 26 15.05 9.38 1.77
C PRO A 26 13.81 9.11 0.90
N ILE A 27 12.99 10.15 0.70
CA ILE A 27 11.80 10.09 -0.18
C ILE A 27 12.19 10.13 -1.67
N HIS A 28 13.36 10.67 -2.00
CA HIS A 28 13.92 10.65 -3.35
C HIS A 28 14.90 9.49 -3.48
N ARG A 29 14.54 8.48 -4.27
CA ARG A 29 15.39 7.33 -4.60
C ARG A 29 15.10 6.89 -6.03
N GLN A 30 16.08 6.28 -6.69
CA GLN A 30 15.87 5.69 -8.02
C GLN A 30 14.97 4.45 -7.91
N ALA A 31 14.25 4.14 -8.98
CA ALA A 31 13.55 2.87 -9.10
C ALA A 31 14.58 1.71 -9.14
N PRO A 32 14.19 0.49 -8.76
CA PRO A 32 15.04 -0.69 -8.91
C PRO A 32 15.55 -0.84 -10.34
N SER A 33 16.79 -1.32 -10.50
CA SER A 33 17.37 -1.59 -11.81
C SER A 33 16.75 -2.84 -12.45
N PHE A 34 16.93 -3.00 -13.76
CA PHE A 34 16.30 -4.07 -14.53
C PHE A 34 16.64 -5.48 -14.01
N ASP A 35 17.88 -5.69 -13.57
CA ASP A 35 18.39 -6.93 -12.96
C ASP A 35 17.79 -7.26 -11.58
N GLN A 36 17.14 -6.28 -10.93
CA GLN A 36 16.46 -6.45 -9.65
C GLN A 36 14.96 -6.71 -9.80
N LEU A 37 14.42 -6.66 -11.01
CA LEU A 37 13.00 -6.89 -11.26
C LEU A 37 12.71 -8.40 -11.28
N SER A 38 11.68 -8.82 -10.53
CA SER A 38 11.18 -10.19 -10.65
C SER A 38 10.40 -10.37 -11.95
N THR A 39 10.63 -11.50 -12.63
CA THR A 39 9.83 -11.92 -13.79
C THR A 39 8.67 -12.83 -13.40
N GLU A 40 8.53 -13.16 -12.12
CA GLU A 40 7.50 -14.05 -11.62
C GLU A 40 6.16 -13.31 -11.50
N VAL A 41 5.11 -13.92 -12.04
CA VAL A 41 3.74 -13.42 -11.91
C VAL A 41 3.05 -14.20 -10.80
N GLU A 42 2.98 -13.59 -9.62
CA GLU A 42 2.23 -14.10 -8.47
C GLU A 42 0.89 -13.36 -8.33
N ILE A 43 -0.20 -14.11 -8.16
CA ILE A 43 -1.51 -13.54 -7.85
C ILE A 43 -1.54 -13.16 -6.37
N LEU A 44 -2.02 -11.95 -6.07
CA LEU A 44 -2.33 -11.46 -4.74
C LEU A 44 -3.81 -11.74 -4.46
N GLU A 45 -4.09 -12.74 -3.62
CA GLU A 45 -5.45 -13.07 -3.20
C GLU A 45 -5.97 -11.99 -2.24
N THR A 46 -7.13 -11.41 -2.55
CA THR A 46 -7.69 -10.27 -1.80
C THR A 46 -8.82 -10.68 -0.83
N GLY A 47 -9.38 -11.88 -1.01
CA GLY A 47 -10.58 -12.34 -0.30
C GLY A 47 -11.87 -11.71 -0.85
N ILE A 48 -11.78 -10.86 -1.87
CA ILE A 48 -12.92 -10.16 -2.47
C ILE A 48 -13.28 -10.88 -3.76
N LYS A 49 -14.34 -11.69 -3.69
CA LYS A 49 -14.77 -12.58 -4.80
C LYS A 49 -14.80 -11.92 -6.18
N VAL A 50 -15.33 -10.70 -6.30
CA VAL A 50 -15.43 -10.01 -7.60
C VAL A 50 -14.05 -9.60 -8.13
N VAL A 51 -13.12 -9.24 -7.24
CA VAL A 51 -11.75 -8.89 -7.59
C VAL A 51 -10.99 -10.15 -7.97
N ASP A 52 -10.99 -11.16 -7.10
CA ASP A 52 -10.23 -12.40 -7.32
C ASP A 52 -10.70 -13.19 -8.54
N LEU A 53 -12.00 -13.13 -8.87
CA LEU A 53 -12.56 -13.84 -10.02
C LEU A 53 -12.41 -13.08 -11.35
N LEU A 54 -12.69 -11.77 -11.37
CA LEU A 54 -12.80 -11.01 -12.64
C LEU A 54 -11.57 -10.17 -12.96
N ALA A 55 -10.86 -9.69 -11.95
CA ALA A 55 -9.73 -8.78 -12.11
C ALA A 55 -8.65 -9.05 -11.04
N PRO A 56 -8.04 -10.24 -11.04
CA PRO A 56 -7.09 -10.65 -10.01
C PRO A 56 -5.90 -9.71 -9.95
N TYR A 57 -5.44 -9.41 -8.73
CA TYR A 57 -4.31 -8.51 -8.50
C TYR A 57 -2.99 -9.26 -8.62
N ILE A 58 -1.97 -8.59 -9.15
CA ILE A 58 -0.61 -9.14 -9.25
C ILE A 58 0.23 -8.55 -8.13
N LYS A 59 0.94 -9.40 -7.38
CA LYS A 59 1.84 -8.96 -6.30
C LYS A 59 2.96 -8.10 -6.87
N GLY A 60 3.19 -6.93 -6.25
CA GLY A 60 4.14 -5.93 -6.76
C GLY A 60 3.65 -5.14 -7.99
N GLY A 61 2.45 -5.44 -8.49
CA GLY A 61 1.80 -4.71 -9.57
C GLY A 61 1.20 -3.37 -9.12
N LYS A 62 0.76 -2.57 -10.10
CA LYS A 62 0.01 -1.33 -9.87
C LYS A 62 -1.45 -1.55 -10.22
N ILE A 63 -2.35 -1.14 -9.33
CA ILE A 63 -3.79 -1.33 -9.47
C ILE A 63 -4.46 0.04 -9.57
N GLY A 64 -5.36 0.19 -10.55
CA GLY A 64 -6.19 1.38 -10.69
C GLY A 64 -7.57 1.17 -10.08
N LEU A 65 -7.99 2.05 -9.17
CA LEU A 65 -9.34 2.05 -8.60
C LEU A 65 -10.14 3.24 -9.14
N PHE A 66 -10.98 2.96 -10.15
CA PHE A 66 -11.78 3.98 -10.84
C PHE A 66 -13.21 4.02 -10.31
N GLY A 67 -13.71 5.21 -9.96
CA GLY A 67 -15.09 5.39 -9.53
C GLY A 67 -15.41 6.79 -8.97
N GLY A 68 -16.68 7.15 -8.92
CA GLY A 68 -17.18 8.45 -8.45
C GLY A 68 -17.23 8.62 -6.93
N ALA A 69 -17.85 9.71 -6.46
CA ALA A 69 -18.15 9.88 -5.03
C ALA A 69 -19.22 8.88 -4.57
N GLY A 70 -19.10 8.38 -3.34
CA GLY A 70 -20.11 7.49 -2.74
C GLY A 70 -20.11 6.03 -3.22
N VAL A 71 -19.23 5.64 -4.16
CA VAL A 71 -19.19 4.25 -4.69
C VAL A 71 -18.43 3.25 -3.81
N GLY A 72 -18.06 3.63 -2.58
CA GLY A 72 -17.41 2.72 -1.63
C GLY A 72 -15.89 2.54 -1.77
N LYS A 73 -15.18 3.41 -2.51
CA LYS A 73 -13.71 3.29 -2.70
C LYS A 73 -12.94 3.20 -1.37
N THR A 74 -13.28 4.04 -0.39
CA THR A 74 -12.61 4.03 0.93
C THR A 74 -12.84 2.72 1.68
N VAL A 75 -14.08 2.21 1.64
CA VAL A 75 -14.44 0.93 2.27
C VAL A 75 -13.66 -0.21 1.62
N LEU A 76 -13.55 -0.21 0.28
CA LEU A 76 -12.76 -1.21 -0.44
C LEU A 76 -11.28 -1.17 -0.05
N ILE A 77 -10.67 0.01 0.07
CA ILE A 77 -9.27 0.14 0.50
C ILE A 77 -9.07 -0.37 1.94
N GLN A 78 -10.00 -0.06 2.84
CA GLN A 78 -9.95 -0.57 4.22
C GLN A 78 -10.04 -2.10 4.26
N GLU A 79 -10.93 -2.69 3.46
CA GLU A 79 -11.07 -4.13 3.35
C GLU A 79 -9.81 -4.81 2.78
N LEU A 80 -9.19 -4.20 1.76
CA LEU A 80 -7.92 -4.68 1.22
C LEU A 80 -6.80 -4.65 2.27
N ILE A 81 -6.72 -3.61 3.10
CA ILE A 81 -5.75 -3.52 4.21
C ILE A 81 -6.07 -4.55 5.31
N ASN A 82 -7.34 -4.91 5.50
CA ASN A 82 -7.74 -5.90 6.50
C ASN A 82 -7.39 -7.34 6.09
N ASN A 83 -7.49 -7.66 4.80
CA ASN A 83 -7.34 -9.03 4.30
C ASN A 83 -5.92 -9.37 3.84
N ILE A 84 -5.05 -8.37 3.64
CA ILE A 84 -3.66 -8.51 3.17
C ILE A 84 -2.70 -8.18 4.32
#